data_AF-I7AFV2-F1
#
_entry.id   AF-I7AFV2-F1
#
_cell.length_a   1.000
_cell.length_b   1.000
_cell.length_c   1.000
_cell.angle_alpha   90.00
_cell.angle_beta   90.00
_cell.angle_gamma   90.00
#
_symmetry.space_group_name_H-M   'P 1'
#
loop_
_entity.id
_entity.type
_entity.pdbx_description
1 polymer ?
#
loop_
_entity_poly.entity_id
_entity_poly.type
_entity_poly.pdbx_seq_one_letter_code
_entity_poly.pdbx_strand_id
1 'polypeptide(L)'
;WNAVLLSEFNTLLGNLAKVQYYNNIAKEWMEAVTAVLWHEEVGAWLDYDLSNSVKRDYFYPTNIAPLWTGCYNQTDKGKIVRLVLKYLQNKNILYPGGIPTTVEHTGEQWDYPNAWPPLQHIMIVGLNNTGDVVAQRLAFEIAEKWVRSNYKAFKETDAMFEKYDA
;
A
#
# COMPACT_ATOMS: atom_id res chain seq x y z
N TRP A 1 1.36 7.64 -9.82
CA TRP A 1 1.48 8.87 -9.01
C TRP A 1 2.41 9.92 -9.63
N ASN A 2 3.75 9.73 -9.68
CA ASN A 2 4.67 10.78 -10.16
C ASN A 2 4.36 11.32 -11.57
N ALA A 3 4.02 10.45 -12.53
CA ALA A 3 3.62 10.89 -13.87
C ALA A 3 2.36 11.78 -13.83
N VAL A 4 1.37 11.44 -13.00
CA VAL A 4 0.16 12.26 -12.81
C VAL A 4 0.53 13.62 -12.21
N LEU A 5 1.34 13.65 -11.15
CA LEU A 5 1.81 14.90 -10.53
C LEU A 5 2.58 15.79 -11.52
N LEU A 6 3.45 15.20 -12.35
CA LEU A 6 4.17 15.93 -13.38
C LEU A 6 3.24 16.47 -14.46
N SER A 7 2.18 15.74 -14.80
CA SER A 7 1.13 16.22 -15.71
C SER A 7 0.37 17.42 -15.12
N GLU A 8 -0.05 17.33 -13.86
CA GLU A 8 -0.73 18.42 -13.13
C GLU A 8 0.17 19.66 -13.04
N PHE A 9 1.44 19.48 -12.68
CA PHE A 9 2.41 20.57 -12.63
C PHE A 9 2.58 21.26 -13.99
N ASN A 10 2.70 20.48 -15.08
CA ASN A 10 2.81 21.06 -16.43
C ASN A 10 1.50 21.70 -16.90
N THR A 11 0.35 21.28 -16.38
CA THR A 11 -0.95 21.94 -16.61
C THR A 11 -0.91 23.36 -16.03
N LEU A 12 -0.42 23.52 -14.80
CA LEU A 12 -0.26 24.84 -14.16
C LEU A 12 0.71 25.75 -14.92
N LEU A 13 1.72 25.18 -15.56
CA LEU A 13 2.69 25.92 -16.40
C LEU A 13 2.21 26.17 -17.84
N GLY A 14 1.04 25.65 -18.23
CA GLY A 14 0.53 25.76 -19.60
C GLY A 14 1.30 24.92 -20.64
N ASN A 15 2.13 23.97 -20.22
CA ASN A 15 2.91 23.13 -21.13
C ASN A 15 2.13 21.90 -21.57
N LEU A 16 1.18 22.10 -22.50
CA LEU A 16 0.26 21.06 -22.97
C LEU A 16 0.96 19.83 -23.57
N ALA A 17 2.12 20.00 -24.21
CA ALA A 17 2.89 18.89 -24.76
C ALA A 17 3.40 17.95 -23.65
N LYS A 18 3.89 18.51 -22.54
CA LYS A 18 4.32 17.73 -21.37
C LYS A 18 3.15 17.11 -20.61
N VAL A 19 2.01 17.80 -20.54
CA VAL A 19 0.76 17.24 -19.98
C VAL A 19 0.40 15.94 -20.71
N GLN A 20 0.31 15.98 -22.04
CA GLN A 20 -0.03 14.78 -22.82
C GLN A 20 1.00 13.67 -22.63
N TYR A 21 2.30 14.01 -22.66
CA TYR A 21 3.38 13.05 -22.47
C TYR A 21 3.28 12.31 -21.13
N TYR A 22 3.12 13.03 -20.02
CA TYR A 22 3.04 12.42 -18.71
C TYR A 22 1.73 11.68 -18.45
N ASN A 23 0.61 12.13 -19.04
CA ASN A 23 -0.64 11.38 -19.03
C ASN A 23 -0.51 10.02 -19.73
N ASN A 24 0.19 9.97 -20.87
CA ASN A 24 0.45 8.71 -21.57
C ASN A 24 1.29 7.76 -20.71
N ILE A 25 2.37 8.26 -20.09
CA ILE A 25 3.20 7.46 -19.17
C ILE A 25 2.37 6.92 -18.01
N ALA A 26 1.53 7.75 -17.39
CA ALA A 26 0.68 7.33 -16.27
C ALA A 26 -0.26 6.18 -16.68
N LYS A 27 -0.84 6.27 -17.88
CA LYS A 27 -1.70 5.23 -18.44
C LYS A 27 -0.93 3.93 -18.69
N GLU A 28 0.21 4.01 -19.39
CA GLU A 28 1.05 2.83 -19.69
C GLU A 28 1.51 2.12 -18.41
N TRP A 29 1.91 2.87 -17.39
CA TRP A 29 2.31 2.29 -16.10
C TRP A 29 1.16 1.62 -15.37
N MET A 30 -0.05 2.21 -15.39
CA MET A 30 -1.22 1.59 -14.77
C MET A 30 -1.59 0.28 -15.46
N GLU A 31 -1.52 0.23 -16.79
CA GLU A 31 -1.74 -0.98 -17.59
C GLU A 31 -0.69 -2.05 -17.27
N ALA A 32 0.60 -1.67 -17.21
CA ALA A 32 1.69 -2.58 -16.88
C ALA A 32 1.61 -3.12 -15.44
N VAL A 33 1.34 -2.26 -14.45
CA VAL A 33 1.14 -2.67 -13.04
C VAL A 33 -0.01 -3.66 -12.92
N THR A 34 -1.11 -3.42 -13.66
CA THR A 34 -2.25 -4.34 -13.68
C THR A 34 -1.88 -5.66 -14.34
N ALA A 35 -1.19 -5.65 -15.49
CA ALA A 35 -0.84 -6.89 -16.20
C ALA A 35 0.16 -7.76 -15.42
N VAL A 36 1.18 -7.12 -14.82
CA VAL A 36 2.31 -7.83 -14.23
C VAL A 36 2.06 -8.19 -12.77
N LEU A 37 1.56 -7.24 -11.96
CA LEU A 37 1.53 -7.38 -10.51
C LEU A 37 0.17 -7.79 -9.97
N TRP A 38 -0.95 -7.37 -10.58
CA TRP A 38 -2.28 -7.72 -10.06
C TRP A 38 -2.56 -9.22 -10.16
N HIS A 39 -2.92 -9.84 -9.04
CA HIS A 39 -3.35 -11.23 -8.97
C HIS A 39 -4.83 -11.31 -8.57
N GLU A 40 -5.71 -11.52 -9.55
CA GLU A 40 -7.17 -11.47 -9.36
C GLU A 40 -7.68 -12.41 -8.26
N GLU A 41 -7.22 -13.67 -8.24
CA GLU A 41 -7.68 -14.68 -7.27
C GLU A 41 -7.24 -14.38 -5.83
N VAL A 42 -6.01 -13.87 -5.67
CA VAL A 42 -5.46 -13.45 -4.37
C VAL A 42 -6.08 -12.13 -3.93
N GLY A 43 -6.37 -11.23 -4.87
CA GLY A 43 -6.96 -9.93 -4.62
C GLY A 43 -5.95 -8.85 -4.21
N ALA A 44 -4.70 -8.96 -4.66
CA ALA A 44 -3.64 -8.00 -4.33
C ALA A 44 -2.64 -7.84 -5.49
N TRP A 45 -1.78 -6.83 -5.41
CA TRP A 45 -0.62 -6.71 -6.28
C TRP A 45 0.54 -7.44 -5.63
N LEU A 46 1.13 -8.38 -6.35
CA LEU A 46 2.23 -9.22 -5.89
C LEU A 46 3.46 -8.95 -6.75
N ASP A 47 4.64 -9.02 -6.14
CA ASP A 47 5.89 -8.99 -6.88
C ASP A 47 5.95 -10.14 -7.90
N TYR A 48 6.58 -9.86 -9.04
CA TYR A 48 6.73 -10.83 -10.12
C TYR A 48 8.17 -11.32 -10.18
N ASP A 49 8.35 -12.64 -10.09
CA ASP A 49 9.63 -13.31 -10.28
C ASP A 49 9.88 -13.50 -11.78
N LEU A 50 10.80 -12.73 -12.35
CA LEU A 50 11.13 -12.81 -13.78
C LEU A 50 11.82 -14.12 -14.16
N SER A 51 12.62 -14.71 -13.26
CA SER A 51 13.37 -15.94 -13.54
C SER A 51 12.44 -17.14 -13.60
N ASN A 52 11.45 -17.18 -12.73
CA ASN A 52 10.49 -18.28 -12.64
C ASN A 52 9.17 -17.99 -13.36
N SER A 53 8.97 -16.76 -13.83
CA SER A 53 7.74 -16.28 -14.48
C SER A 53 6.48 -16.48 -13.62
N VAL A 54 6.60 -16.28 -12.31
CA VAL A 54 5.51 -16.46 -11.33
C VAL A 54 5.34 -15.24 -10.44
N LYS A 55 4.11 -15.00 -9.97
CA LYS A 55 3.85 -14.02 -8.92
C LYS A 55 4.21 -14.61 -7.56
N ARG A 56 4.80 -13.80 -6.69
CA ARG A 56 5.22 -14.21 -5.35
C ARG A 56 4.08 -13.98 -4.35
N ASP A 57 3.40 -15.06 -3.93
CA ASP A 57 2.31 -15.01 -2.94
C ASP A 57 2.84 -14.90 -1.50
N TYR A 58 3.58 -13.84 -1.24
CA TYR A 58 4.00 -13.42 0.09
C TYR A 58 3.20 -12.18 0.51
N PHE A 59 2.92 -12.06 1.80
CA PHE A 59 2.31 -10.85 2.33
C PHE A 59 3.36 -9.77 2.58
N TYR A 60 3.13 -8.60 1.99
CA TYR A 60 3.79 -7.35 2.34
C TYR A 60 2.74 -6.23 2.38
N PRO A 61 2.86 -5.23 3.28
CA PRO A 61 2.00 -4.05 3.25
C PRO A 61 2.02 -3.31 1.89
N THR A 62 3.13 -3.39 1.16
CA THR A 62 3.28 -2.81 -0.18
C THR A 62 2.40 -3.48 -1.24
N ASN A 63 1.85 -4.68 -0.97
CA ASN A 63 0.96 -5.37 -1.90
C ASN A 63 -0.33 -4.60 -2.21
N ILE A 64 -0.65 -3.55 -1.44
CA ILE A 64 -1.77 -2.64 -1.72
C ILE A 64 -1.33 -1.21 -2.02
N ALA A 65 -0.04 -0.95 -2.22
CA ALA A 65 0.50 0.37 -2.56
C ALA A 65 -0.17 1.03 -3.79
N PRO A 66 -0.70 0.28 -4.78
CA PRO A 66 -1.51 0.89 -5.84
C PRO A 66 -2.75 1.65 -5.32
N LEU A 67 -3.38 1.23 -4.21
CA LEU A 67 -4.46 2.01 -3.59
C LEU A 67 -3.95 3.36 -3.07
N TRP A 68 -2.76 3.40 -2.47
CA TRP A 68 -2.12 4.64 -1.99
C TRP A 68 -1.75 5.59 -3.13
N THR A 69 -1.19 5.04 -4.21
CA THR A 69 -0.72 5.84 -5.36
C THR A 69 -1.80 6.18 -6.40
N GLY A 70 -2.99 5.58 -6.29
CA GLY A 70 -4.05 5.64 -7.29
C GLY A 70 -3.74 4.87 -8.59
N CYS A 71 -2.69 4.04 -8.61
CA CYS A 71 -2.19 3.37 -9.81
C CYS A 71 -2.93 2.06 -10.11
N TYR A 72 -4.26 2.13 -10.24
CA TYR A 72 -5.13 1.00 -10.57
C TYR A 72 -6.36 1.47 -11.33
N ASN A 73 -7.04 0.56 -12.02
CA ASN A 73 -8.22 0.89 -12.81
C ASN A 73 -9.35 1.44 -11.92
N GLN A 74 -9.60 2.75 -12.02
CA GLN A 74 -10.62 3.42 -11.23
C GLN A 74 -12.05 3.00 -11.60
N THR A 75 -12.29 2.51 -12.82
CA THR A 75 -13.60 1.99 -13.25
C THR A 75 -13.98 0.72 -12.47
N ASP A 76 -13.00 -0.12 -12.13
CA ASP A 76 -13.18 -1.37 -11.38
C ASP A 76 -12.98 -1.21 -9.87
N LYS A 77 -12.89 0.04 -9.37
CA LYS A 77 -12.52 0.36 -8.00
C LYS A 77 -13.28 -0.44 -6.95
N GLY A 78 -14.61 -0.53 -7.05
CA GLY A 78 -15.42 -1.27 -6.08
C GLY A 78 -15.08 -2.78 -6.04
N LYS A 79 -14.80 -3.38 -7.20
CA LYS A 79 -14.39 -4.78 -7.29
C LYS A 79 -13.00 -4.99 -6.69
N ILE A 80 -12.04 -4.14 -7.06
CA ILE A 80 -10.65 -4.19 -6.59
C ILE A 80 -10.61 -4.04 -5.07
N VAL A 81 -11.27 -3.02 -4.52
CA VAL A 81 -11.30 -2.77 -3.06
C VAL A 81 -11.90 -3.94 -2.31
N ARG A 82 -12.99 -4.54 -2.81
CA ARG A 82 -13.59 -5.74 -2.20
C ARG A 82 -12.62 -6.94 -2.18
N LEU A 83 -11.87 -7.16 -3.26
CA LEU A 83 -10.88 -8.24 -3.33
C LEU A 83 -9.70 -7.97 -2.38
N VAL A 84 -9.22 -6.72 -2.31
CA VAL A 84 -8.17 -6.31 -1.37
C VAL A 84 -8.62 -6.50 0.08
N LEU A 85 -9.85 -6.11 0.44
CA LEU A 85 -10.36 -6.31 1.80
C LEU A 85 -10.41 -7.79 2.18
N LYS A 86 -10.85 -8.65 1.26
CA LYS A 86 -10.84 -10.11 1.46
C LYS A 86 -9.41 -10.63 1.64
N TYR A 87 -8.47 -10.15 0.83
CA TYR A 87 -7.05 -10.50 0.95
C TYR A 87 -6.49 -10.14 2.33
N LEU A 88 -6.68 -8.89 2.78
CA LEU A 88 -6.20 -8.41 4.06
C LEU A 88 -6.83 -9.15 5.24
N GLN A 89 -8.11 -9.48 5.15
CA GLN A 89 -8.79 -10.32 6.15
C GLN A 89 -8.14 -11.71 6.23
N ASN A 90 -7.88 -12.35 5.08
CA ASN A 90 -7.27 -13.68 5.04
C ASN A 90 -5.83 -13.71 5.58
N LYS A 91 -5.08 -12.63 5.41
CA LYS A 91 -3.70 -12.52 5.90
C LYS A 91 -3.61 -12.09 7.39
N ASN A 92 -4.74 -11.87 8.08
CA ASN A 92 -4.80 -11.50 9.50
C ASN A 92 -3.88 -10.32 9.88
N ILE A 93 -3.97 -9.23 9.11
CA ILE A 93 -3.00 -8.11 9.17
C ILE A 93 -3.07 -7.24 10.44
N LEU A 94 -4.03 -7.48 11.35
CA LEU A 94 -4.23 -6.63 12.52
C LEU A 94 -3.42 -7.13 13.72
N TYR A 95 -2.26 -6.53 13.93
CA TYR A 95 -1.41 -6.78 15.09
C TYR A 95 -1.49 -5.63 16.11
N PRO A 96 -1.18 -5.87 17.40
CA PRO A 96 -1.35 -4.85 18.45
C PRO A 96 -0.44 -3.62 18.32
N GLY A 97 0.79 -3.84 17.86
CA GLY A 97 1.88 -2.88 17.75
C GLY A 97 2.06 -2.26 16.36
N GLY A 98 1.46 -2.84 15.33
CA GLY A 98 1.44 -2.33 13.96
C GLY A 98 1.52 -3.46 12.94
N ILE A 99 1.22 -3.19 11.66
CA ILE A 99 1.31 -4.24 10.63
C ILE A 99 2.79 -4.57 10.40
N PRO A 100 3.25 -5.82 10.56
CA PRO A 100 4.65 -6.16 10.34
C PRO A 100 5.00 -6.05 8.85
N THR A 101 6.29 -5.92 8.56
CA THR A 101 6.78 -5.85 7.17
C THR A 101 6.46 -7.11 6.38
N THR A 102 6.63 -8.26 7.02
CA THR A 102 6.31 -9.60 6.53
C THR A 102 5.77 -10.45 7.68
N VAL A 103 5.49 -11.72 7.43
CA VAL A 103 5.20 -12.73 8.47
C VAL A 103 6.38 -13.68 8.69
N GLU A 104 7.53 -13.41 8.07
CA GLU A 104 8.68 -14.31 8.06
C GLU A 104 9.66 -13.96 9.19
N HIS A 105 10.15 -14.97 9.90
CA HIS A 105 11.09 -14.81 11.02
C HIS A 105 12.54 -14.96 10.55
N THR A 106 13.00 -14.03 9.72
CA THR A 106 14.35 -14.10 9.11
C THR A 106 15.45 -13.55 10.01
N GLY A 107 15.11 -12.64 10.94
CA GLY A 107 16.06 -11.84 11.70
C GLY A 107 16.48 -10.55 11.00
N GLU A 108 16.03 -10.31 9.76
CA GLU A 108 16.29 -9.08 9.03
C GLU A 108 15.40 -7.90 9.50
N GLN A 109 15.83 -6.68 9.20
CA GLN A 109 15.14 -5.48 9.70
C GLN A 109 13.78 -5.20 9.03
N TRP A 110 13.60 -5.68 7.80
CA TRP A 110 12.38 -5.53 6.99
C TRP A 110 11.58 -6.83 6.98
N ASP A 111 11.53 -7.51 8.13
CA ASP A 111 10.80 -8.75 8.34
C ASP A 111 10.17 -8.77 9.73
N TYR A 112 9.32 -9.77 10.00
CA TYR A 112 8.67 -9.92 11.31
C TYR A 112 9.72 -9.99 12.45
N PRO A 113 9.52 -9.30 13.59
CA PRO A 113 8.32 -8.58 14.02
C PRO A 113 8.31 -7.08 13.69
N ASN A 114 9.23 -6.58 12.85
CA ASN A 114 9.39 -5.14 12.67
C ASN A 114 8.23 -4.51 11.88
N ALA A 115 7.51 -3.60 12.53
CA ALA A 115 6.53 -2.69 11.92
C ALA A 115 7.14 -1.31 11.69
N TRP A 116 7.08 -0.84 10.45
CA TRP A 116 7.68 0.43 10.03
C TRP A 116 6.64 1.52 9.79
N PRO A 117 6.85 2.77 10.27
CA PRO A 117 5.97 3.90 10.01
C PRO A 117 5.55 4.09 8.54
N PRO A 118 6.46 4.04 7.54
CA PRO A 118 6.07 4.21 6.13
C PRO A 118 5.11 3.13 5.62
N LEU A 119 5.24 1.89 6.08
CA LEU A 119 4.36 0.80 5.67
C LEU A 119 2.95 0.97 6.25
N GLN A 120 2.85 1.46 7.50
CA GLN A 120 1.56 1.79 8.10
C GLN A 120 0.88 2.90 7.30
N HIS A 121 1.64 3.93 6.91
CA HIS A 121 1.11 5.05 6.14
C HIS A 121 0.56 4.59 4.77
N ILE A 122 1.29 3.74 4.04
CA ILE A 122 0.82 3.18 2.76
C ILE A 122 -0.52 2.45 2.96
N MET A 123 -0.63 1.62 4.00
CA MET A 123 -1.84 0.86 4.31
C MET A 123 -3.01 1.79 4.65
N ILE A 124 -2.81 2.67 5.63
CA ILE A 124 -3.85 3.57 6.16
C ILE A 124 -4.35 4.51 5.07
N VAL A 125 -3.44 5.22 4.39
CA VAL A 125 -3.83 6.20 3.38
C VAL A 125 -4.38 5.52 2.13
N GLY A 126 -3.79 4.40 1.71
CA GLY A 126 -4.30 3.62 0.59
C GLY A 126 -5.73 3.16 0.79
N LEU A 127 -6.03 2.56 1.94
CA LEU A 127 -7.39 2.14 2.29
C LEU A 127 -8.34 3.32 2.46
N ASN A 128 -7.91 4.40 3.12
CA ASN A 128 -8.77 5.56 3.36
C ASN A 128 -9.17 6.29 2.06
N ASN A 129 -8.23 6.42 1.12
CA ASN A 129 -8.45 7.11 -0.16
C ASN A 129 -9.37 6.34 -1.12
N THR A 130 -9.67 5.07 -0.81
CA THR A 130 -10.68 4.33 -1.56
C THR A 130 -12.08 4.95 -1.40
N GLY A 131 -12.38 5.67 -0.32
CA GLY A 131 -13.75 6.14 -0.06
C GLY A 131 -14.77 5.02 0.18
N ASP A 132 -14.34 3.76 0.21
CA ASP A 132 -15.18 2.63 0.61
C ASP A 132 -15.29 2.61 2.14
N VAL A 133 -16.52 2.51 2.65
CA VAL A 133 -16.79 2.64 4.10
C VAL A 133 -16.11 1.54 4.90
N VAL A 134 -16.01 0.32 4.38
CA VAL A 134 -15.38 -0.81 5.07
C VAL A 134 -13.86 -0.61 5.08
N ALA A 135 -13.28 -0.21 3.95
CA ALA A 135 -11.85 0.11 3.87
C ALA A 135 -11.47 1.30 4.75
N GLN A 136 -12.28 2.35 4.81
CA GLN A 136 -12.05 3.51 5.68
C GLN A 136 -12.13 3.13 7.17
N ARG A 137 -13.05 2.25 7.56
CA ARG A 137 -13.11 1.73 8.93
C ARG A 137 -11.85 0.92 9.27
N LEU A 138 -11.40 0.05 8.36
CA LEU A 138 -10.17 -0.71 8.55
C LEU A 138 -8.94 0.21 8.64
N ALA A 139 -8.86 1.23 7.78
CA ALA A 139 -7.79 2.24 7.82
C ALA A 139 -7.73 2.95 9.18
N PHE A 140 -8.89 3.33 9.73
CA PHE A 140 -8.99 3.96 11.04
C PHE A 140 -8.54 3.01 12.16
N GLU A 141 -8.94 1.73 12.11
CA GLU A 141 -8.51 0.73 13.10
C GLU A 141 -6.99 0.53 13.09
N ILE A 142 -6.38 0.42 11.89
CA ILE A 142 -4.93 0.32 11.75
C ILE A 142 -4.24 1.57 12.32
N ALA A 143 -4.76 2.77 12.00
CA ALA A 143 -4.22 4.02 12.51
C ALA A 143 -4.32 4.12 14.03
N GLU A 144 -5.45 3.71 14.63
CA GLU A 144 -5.64 3.72 16.07
C GLU A 144 -4.65 2.79 16.78
N LYS A 145 -4.50 1.55 16.31
CA LYS A 145 -3.54 0.58 16.86
C LYS A 145 -2.12 1.13 16.78
N TRP A 146 -1.74 1.65 15.62
CA TRP A 146 -0.40 2.21 15.39
C TRP A 146 -0.10 3.37 16.33
N VAL A 147 -0.99 4.37 16.41
CA VAL A 147 -0.79 5.54 17.27
C VAL A 147 -0.77 5.16 18.74
N ARG A 148 -1.63 4.23 19.19
CA ARG A 148 -1.64 3.74 20.58
C ARG A 148 -0.34 3.01 20.94
N SER A 149 0.17 2.17 20.05
CA SER A 149 1.44 1.46 20.23
C SER A 149 2.62 2.43 20.38
N ASN A 150 2.71 3.38 19.44
CA ASN A 150 3.75 4.41 19.44
C ASN A 150 3.67 5.27 20.71
N TYR A 151 2.47 5.67 21.11
CA TYR A 151 2.25 6.45 22.32
C TYR A 151 2.63 5.68 23.59
N LYS A 152 2.33 4.38 23.68
CA LYS A 152 2.75 3.54 24.80
C LYS A 152 4.29 3.53 24.93
N ALA A 153 5.00 3.26 23.84
CA ALA A 153 6.46 3.25 23.84
C ALA A 153 7.04 4.63 24.22
N PHE A 154 6.47 5.70 23.67
CA PHE A 154 6.87 7.07 24.03
C PHE A 154 6.65 7.35 25.52
N LYS A 155 5.52 6.93 26.08
CA LYS A 155 5.22 7.10 27.51
C LYS A 155 6.17 6.31 28.44
N GLU A 156 6.73 5.21 27.97
CA GLU A 156 7.64 4.36 28.73
C GLU A 156 9.12 4.78 28.59
N THR A 157 9.47 5.47 27.50
CA THR A 157 10.89 5.72 27.13
C THR A 157 11.24 7.18 26.86
N ASP A 158 10.24 8.07 26.79
CA ASP A 158 10.35 9.47 26.34
C ASP A 158 10.96 9.63 24.93
N ALA A 159 10.89 8.60 24.10
CA ALA A 159 11.45 8.58 22.74
C ALA A 159 10.50 7.97 21.71
N MET A 160 10.71 8.36 20.45
CA MET A 160 10.12 7.70 19.28
C MET A 160 11.19 6.84 18.61
N PHE A 161 10.79 5.71 18.05
CA PHE A 161 11.70 4.73 17.48
C PHE A 161 11.57 4.66 15.96
N GLU A 162 12.62 4.16 15.33
CA GLU A 162 12.66 3.91 13.89
C GLU A 162 11.59 2.90 13.44
N LYS A 163 11.39 1.86 14.26
CA LYS A 163 10.43 0.76 14.05
C LYS A 163 9.97 0.21 15.39
N TYR A 164 8.86 -0.51 15.35
CA TYR A 164 8.16 -1.03 16.52
C TYR A 164 7.93 -2.53 16.37
N ASP A 165 7.77 -3.23 17.49
CA ASP A 165 7.33 -4.63 17.51
C ASP A 165 5.84 -4.70 17.15
N ALA A 166 5.48 -5.57 16.21
CA ALA A 166 4.16 -5.69 15.61
C ALA A 166 3.10 -6.33 16.51
#